data_AF-A0A7W0FDL1-F1
#
_entry.id   AF-A0A7W0FDL1-F1
#
_cell.length_a   1.000
_cell.length_b   1.000
_cell.length_c   1.000
_cell.angle_alpha   90.00
_cell.angle_beta   90.00
_cell.angle_gamma   90.00
#
_symmetry.space_group_name_H-M   'P 1'
#
loop_
_entity.id
_entity.type
_entity.pdbx_description
1 polymer ?
#
loop_
_entity_poly.entity_id
_entity_poly.type
_entity_poly.pdbx_seq_one_letter_code
_entity_poly.pdbx_strand_id
1 'polypeptide(L)'
;KRKDIAFYIKLFPLTKLHPDAYWKSKSIICEKSLKLLEDNFEKKTIPKPSCKTDVIDKNIKLAASLSISGTPTSVLPDGSVLTGSLQADKLIEFIDAAKPVRDKSLNRAKKKGDGK
;
A
#
# COMPACT_ATOMS: atom_id res chain seq x y z
N LYS A 1 9.46 -16.67 12.80
CA LYS A 1 8.61 -15.72 12.03
C LYS A 1 9.17 -15.58 10.62
N ARG A 2 8.30 -15.51 9.58
CA ARG A 2 8.66 -15.35 8.15
C ARG A 2 9.47 -14.07 7.92
N LYS A 3 10.49 -14.12 7.08
CA LYS A 3 11.38 -12.98 6.73
C LYS A 3 11.33 -12.61 5.24
N ASP A 4 10.58 -13.39 4.47
CA ASP A 4 10.42 -13.35 3.03
C ASP A 4 9.16 -12.57 2.60
N ILE A 5 8.38 -12.06 3.55
CA ILE A 5 7.17 -11.26 3.29
C ILE A 5 7.57 -9.78 3.25
N ALA A 6 7.25 -9.11 2.13
CA ALA A 6 7.43 -7.68 1.96
C ALA A 6 6.09 -6.94 2.00
N PHE A 7 6.03 -5.84 2.75
CA PHE A 7 4.85 -4.97 2.82
C PHE A 7 5.08 -3.70 2.01
N TYR A 8 4.20 -3.45 1.04
CA TYR A 8 4.15 -2.19 0.30
C TYR A 8 3.02 -1.33 0.85
N ILE A 9 3.38 -0.31 1.62
CA ILE A 9 2.40 0.52 2.33
C ILE A 9 1.94 1.67 1.42
N LYS A 10 0.62 1.75 1.20
CA LYS A 10 -0.03 2.92 0.59
C LYS A 10 -0.80 3.67 1.65
N LEU A 11 -0.46 4.94 1.87
CA LEU A 11 -1.18 5.77 2.83
C LEU A 11 -2.54 6.19 2.26
N PHE A 12 -3.61 5.86 2.98
CA PHE A 12 -5.00 6.15 2.64
C PHE A 12 -5.65 6.87 3.84
N PRO A 13 -5.58 8.21 3.92
CA PRO A 13 -6.07 8.95 5.07
C PRO A 13 -7.60 9.04 5.06
N LEU A 14 -8.24 8.40 6.04
CA LEU A 14 -9.69 8.47 6.28
C LEU A 14 -10.06 9.80 6.97
N THR A 15 -10.00 10.92 6.25
CA THR A 15 -10.12 12.28 6.81
C THR A 15 -11.43 12.57 7.55
N LYS A 16 -12.51 11.87 7.21
CA LYS A 16 -13.79 11.96 7.94
C LYS A 16 -13.68 11.48 9.39
N LEU A 17 -12.79 10.53 9.67
CA LEU A 17 -12.54 9.97 11.00
C LEU A 17 -11.27 10.56 11.64
N HIS A 18 -10.30 10.96 10.81
CA HIS A 18 -8.99 11.44 11.25
C HIS A 18 -8.61 12.72 10.48
N PRO A 19 -9.04 13.92 10.94
CA PRO A 19 -8.88 15.17 10.19
C PRO A 19 -7.42 15.49 9.81
N ASP A 20 -6.46 15.13 10.67
CA ASP A 20 -5.03 15.37 10.43
C ASP A 20 -4.34 14.35 9.53
N ALA A 21 -5.00 13.22 9.22
CA ALA A 21 -4.34 12.12 8.53
C ALA A 21 -3.82 12.52 7.14
N TYR A 22 -4.48 13.46 6.46
CA TYR A 22 -4.06 13.90 5.12
C TYR A 22 -2.69 14.57 5.13
N TRP A 23 -2.50 15.62 5.93
CA TRP A 23 -1.23 16.34 5.94
C TRP A 23 -0.11 15.48 6.54
N LYS A 24 -0.42 14.65 7.54
CA LYS A 24 0.55 13.71 8.13
C LYS A 24 1.04 12.69 7.10
N SER A 25 0.12 12.15 6.30
CA SER A 25 0.47 11.23 5.21
C SER A 25 1.37 11.91 4.17
N LYS A 26 1.11 13.19 3.84
CA LYS A 26 1.98 13.96 2.94
C LYS A 26 3.38 14.13 3.53
N SER A 27 3.52 14.44 4.83
CA SER A 27 4.83 14.53 5.48
C SER A 27 5.63 13.24 5.34
N ILE A 28 5.01 12.09 5.64
CA ILE A 28 5.66 10.77 5.56
C ILE A 28 6.08 10.45 4.13
N ILE A 29 5.25 10.76 3.12
CA ILE A 29 5.57 10.53 1.71
C ILE A 29 6.69 11.46 1.22
N CYS A 30 6.70 12.73 1.62
CA CYS A 30 7.74 13.68 1.21
C CYS A 30 9.13 13.21 1.66
N GLU A 31 9.23 12.73 2.90
CA GLU A 31 10.49 12.25 3.47
C GLU A 31 10.81 10.79 3.13
N LYS A 32 9.84 10.05 2.57
CA LYS A 32 9.92 8.59 2.32
C LYS A 32 10.42 7.82 3.56
N SER A 33 9.95 8.23 4.73
CA SER A 33 10.53 7.80 6.02
C SER A 33 9.61 6.84 6.76
N LEU A 34 10.04 5.58 6.89
CA LEU A 34 9.36 4.61 7.75
C LEU A 34 9.39 5.06 9.22
N LYS A 35 10.46 5.73 9.64
CA LYS A 35 10.57 6.28 11.00
C LYS A 35 9.46 7.29 11.30
N LEU A 36 9.13 8.18 10.37
CA LEU A 36 8.02 9.14 10.57
C LEU A 36 6.66 8.45 10.60
N LEU A 37 6.50 7.33 9.90
CA LEU A 37 5.29 6.52 10.01
C LEU A 37 5.15 5.94 11.43
N GLU A 38 6.21 5.30 11.93
CA GLU A 38 6.23 4.72 13.29
C GLU A 38 6.05 5.79 14.37
N ASP A 39 6.80 6.90 14.30
CA ASP A 39 6.67 8.00 15.26
C ASP A 39 5.23 8.56 15.29
N ASN A 40 4.56 8.64 14.14
CA ASN A 40 3.16 9.07 14.09
C ASN A 40 2.19 8.04 14.69
N PHE A 41 2.44 6.73 14.52
CA PHE A 41 1.66 5.68 15.20
C PHE A 41 1.85 5.72 16.72
N GLU A 42 3.06 6.03 17.18
CA GLU A 42 3.38 6.28 18.59
C GLU A 42 2.86 7.63 19.11
N LYS A 43 2.10 8.37 18.28
CA LYS A 43 1.51 9.69 18.61
C LYS A 43 2.54 10.79 18.89
N LYS A 44 3.79 10.63 18.44
CA LYS A 44 4.78 11.70 18.48
C LYS A 44 4.43 12.77 17.45
N THR A 45 4.92 13.98 17.70
CA THR A 45 4.85 15.07 16.73
C THR A 45 5.75 14.76 15.53
N ILE A 46 5.22 14.96 14.32
CA ILE A 46 5.97 14.87 13.06
C ILE A 46 5.98 16.23 12.37
N PRO A 47 7.02 16.54 11.57
CA PRO A 47 7.09 17.81 10.84
C PRO A 47 5.96 17.94 9.82
N LYS A 48 5.63 19.17 9.44
CA LYS A 48 4.72 19.46 8.33
C LYS A 48 5.36 19.06 6.99
N PRO A 49 4.58 18.88 5.92
CA PRO A 49 5.13 18.40 4.64
C PRO A 49 6.20 19.34 4.09
N SER A 50 7.36 18.78 3.73
CA SER A 50 8.49 19.50 3.15
C SER A 50 8.38 19.68 1.63
N CYS A 51 7.43 18.99 0.98
CA CYS A 51 7.30 18.94 -0.46
C CYS A 51 5.85 19.10 -0.94
N LYS A 52 5.69 19.48 -2.21
CA LYS A 52 4.41 19.35 -2.94
C LYS A 52 4.34 17.95 -3.55
N THR A 53 3.23 17.26 -3.34
CA THR A 53 3.00 15.92 -3.87
C THR A 53 1.49 15.67 -4.04
N ASP A 54 1.15 14.88 -5.05
CA ASP A 54 -0.21 14.41 -5.36
C ASP A 54 -0.39 12.90 -5.08
N VAL A 55 0.63 12.25 -4.50
CA VAL A 55 0.64 10.80 -4.24
C VAL A 55 -0.51 10.38 -3.33
N ILE A 56 -0.86 11.19 -2.32
CA ILE A 56 -1.97 10.90 -1.42
C ILE A 56 -3.31 10.94 -2.17
N ASP A 57 -3.50 11.93 -3.05
CA ASP A 57 -4.72 12.03 -3.86
C ASP A 57 -4.84 10.87 -4.84
N LYS A 58 -3.72 10.45 -5.44
CA LYS A 58 -3.65 9.25 -6.29
C LYS A 58 -3.98 7.97 -5.52
N ASN A 59 -3.49 7.83 -4.29
CA ASN A 59 -3.83 6.69 -3.43
C ASN A 59 -5.33 6.67 -3.09
N ILE A 60 -5.93 7.82 -2.77
CA ILE A 60 -7.38 7.94 -2.51
C ILE A 60 -8.19 7.52 -3.74
N LYS A 61 -7.81 7.99 -4.94
CA LYS A 61 -8.47 7.61 -6.20
C LYS A 61 -8.33 6.11 -6.47
N LEU A 62 -7.14 5.55 -6.24
CA LEU A 62 -6.89 4.12 -6.40
C LEU A 62 -7.76 3.29 -5.44
N ALA A 63 -7.80 3.67 -4.16
CA ALA A 63 -8.65 3.01 -3.17
C ALA A 63 -10.12 3.00 -3.60
N ALA A 64 -10.64 4.14 -4.08
CA ALA A 64 -11.99 4.23 -4.62
C ALA A 64 -12.23 3.28 -5.81
N SER A 65 -11.27 3.19 -6.76
CA SER A 65 -11.38 2.28 -7.91
C SER A 65 -11.37 0.80 -7.54
N LEU A 66 -10.80 0.44 -6.39
CA LEU A 66 -10.74 -0.90 -5.85
C LEU A 66 -11.86 -1.16 -4.82
N SER A 67 -12.81 -0.24 -4.68
CA SER A 67 -13.88 -0.29 -3.67
C SER A 67 -13.36 -0.40 -2.22
N ILE A 68 -12.16 0.11 -1.95
CA ILE A 68 -11.56 0.15 -0.61
C ILE A 68 -12.09 1.38 0.13
N SER A 69 -12.84 1.13 1.20
CA SER A 69 -13.49 2.16 2.02
C SER A 69 -12.91 2.28 3.44
N GLY A 70 -12.02 1.38 3.84
CA GLY A 70 -11.50 1.31 5.21
C GLY A 70 -10.07 0.79 5.31
N THR A 71 -9.48 0.95 6.49
CA THR A 71 -8.12 0.52 6.82
C THR A 71 -8.09 -0.30 8.11
N PRO A 72 -7.20 -1.31 8.23
CA PRO A 72 -6.30 -1.79 7.18
C PRO A 72 -7.06 -2.56 6.09
N THR A 73 -6.54 -2.52 4.87
CA THR A 73 -6.95 -3.36 3.74
C THR A 73 -5.68 -3.82 3.04
N SER A 74 -5.58 -5.13 2.76
CA SER A 74 -4.43 -5.74 2.09
C SER A 74 -4.83 -6.23 0.69
N VAL A 75 -3.94 -6.05 -0.28
CA VAL A 75 -4.08 -6.62 -1.63
C VAL A 75 -2.96 -7.65 -1.80
N LEU A 76 -3.32 -8.91 -2.05
CA LEU A 76 -2.37 -10.02 -2.16
C LEU A 76 -1.77 -10.13 -3.58
N PRO A 77 -0.70 -10.93 -3.78
CA PRO A 77 -0.05 -11.08 -5.09
C PRO A 77 -0.94 -11.62 -6.22
N ASP A 78 -2.04 -12.28 -5.88
CA ASP A 78 -3.04 -12.76 -6.83
C ASP A 78 -4.14 -11.72 -7.15
N GLY A 79 -4.07 -10.54 -6.53
CA GLY A 79 -5.04 -9.45 -6.67
C GLY A 79 -6.23 -9.53 -5.70
N SER A 80 -6.32 -10.57 -4.87
CA SER A 80 -7.39 -10.66 -3.86
C SER A 80 -7.27 -9.53 -2.84
N VAL A 81 -8.42 -9.05 -2.35
CA VAL A 81 -8.53 -7.94 -1.40
C VAL A 81 -9.04 -8.47 -0.06
N LEU A 82 -8.24 -8.27 0.99
CA LEU A 82 -8.59 -8.62 2.37
C LEU A 82 -8.87 -7.32 3.13
N THR A 83 -10.11 -7.13 3.58
CA THR A 83 -10.51 -5.96 4.36
C THR A 83 -10.44 -6.26 5.86
N GLY A 84 -10.08 -5.25 6.64
CA GLY A 84 -10.00 -5.35 8.10
C GLY A 84 -8.67 -5.90 8.62
N SER A 85 -8.53 -5.87 9.94
CA SER A 85 -7.35 -6.41 10.62
C SER A 85 -7.42 -7.93 10.73
N LEU A 86 -6.29 -8.59 10.52
CA LEU A 86 -6.15 -10.04 10.63
C LEU A 86 -5.01 -10.38 11.60
N GLN A 87 -5.16 -11.51 12.30
CA GLN A 87 -4.05 -12.08 13.06
C GLN A 87 -2.95 -12.56 12.10
N ALA A 88 -1.70 -12.53 12.55
CA ALA A 88 -0.54 -12.83 11.73
C ALA A 88 -0.62 -14.21 11.07
N ASP A 89 -0.99 -15.25 11.81
CA ASP A 89 -1.07 -16.62 11.30
C ASP A 89 -2.13 -16.73 10.18
N LYS A 90 -3.28 -16.08 10.35
CA LYS A 90 -4.33 -16.07 9.34
C LYS A 90 -3.91 -15.31 8.07
N LEU A 91 -3.19 -14.20 8.23
CA LEU A 91 -2.65 -13.47 7.09
C LEU A 91 -1.62 -14.32 6.31
N ILE A 92 -0.78 -15.07 7.03
CA ILE A 92 0.21 -15.97 6.42
C ILE A 92 -0.49 -17.08 5.61
N GLU A 93 -1.55 -17.68 6.12
CA GLU A 93 -2.35 -18.66 5.38
C GLU A 93 -2.87 -18.09 4.04
N PHE A 94 -3.39 -16.86 4.04
CA PHE A 94 -3.85 -16.20 2.82
C PHE A 94 -2.70 -15.90 1.85
N ILE A 95 -1.55 -15.45 2.35
CA ILE A 95 -0.36 -15.20 1.53
C ILE A 95 0.13 -16.48 0.86
N ASP A 96 0.17 -17.59 1.59
CA ASP A 96 0.64 -18.88 1.04
C ASP A 96 -0.33 -19.43 -0.02
N ALA A 97 -1.63 -19.14 0.11
CA ALA A 97 -2.64 -19.50 -0.89
C ALA A 97 -2.61 -18.61 -2.16
N ALA A 98 -2.19 -17.35 -2.04
CA ALA A 98 -2.24 -16.35 -3.10
C ALA A 98 -1.08 -16.53 -4.11
N LYS A 99 -1.33 -17.26 -5.20
CA LYS A 99 -0.36 -17.44 -6.29
C LYS A 99 -0.23 -16.16 -7.12
N PRO A 100 0.99 -15.66 -7.42
CA PRO A 100 1.18 -14.44 -8.19
C PRO A 100 0.38 -14.46 -9.50
N VAL A 101 -0.30 -13.35 -9.81
CA VAL A 101 -0.94 -13.20 -11.13
C VAL A 101 0.14 -13.36 -12.20
N ARG A 102 0.09 -14.46 -12.95
CA ARG A 102 0.93 -14.66 -14.13
C ARG A 102 0.37 -13.78 -15.25
N ASP A 103 0.84 -12.54 -15.32
CA ASP A 103 0.55 -11.67 -16.44
C ASP A 103 1.22 -12.22 -17.72
N LYS A 104 0.42 -12.84 -18.59
CA LYS A 104 0.88 -13.37 -19.88
C LYS A 104 1.27 -12.26 -20.86
N SER A 105 0.86 -11.00 -20.62
CA SER A 105 1.16 -9.86 -21.49
C SER A 105 2.59 -9.36 -21.33
N LEU A 106 3.17 -9.45 -20.12
CA LEU A 106 4.59 -9.18 -19.85
C LEU A 106 5.54 -10.15 -20.61
N ASN A 107 5.08 -11.38 -20.90
CA ASN A 107 5.85 -12.35 -21.68
C ASN A 107 5.75 -12.15 -23.21
N ARG A 108 4.78 -11.37 -23.70
CA ARG A 108 4.61 -11.13 -25.14
C ARG A 108 5.60 -10.09 -25.68
N ALA A 109 6.07 -9.17 -24.83
CA ALA A 109 7.10 -8.19 -25.17
C ALA A 109 8.47 -8.82 -25.45
N LYS A 110 8.76 -10.03 -24.93
CA LYS A 110 10.02 -10.75 -25.20
C LYS A 110 10.03 -11.58 -26.50
N LYS A 111 8.92 -11.68 -27.23
CA LYS A 111 8.81 -12.56 -28.42
C LYS A 111 8.77 -11.83 -29.77
N LYS A 112 8.92 -10.50 -29.80
CA LYS A 112 8.92 -9.68 -31.04
C LYS A 112 10.27 -9.01 -31.31
N GLY A 113 11.37 -9.74 -31.15
CA GLY A 113 12.72 -9.19 -31.33
C GLY A 113 13.74 -10.18 -31.89
N ASP A 114 13.32 -11.25 -32.55
CA ASP A 114 14.21 -12.14 -33.32
C ASP A 114 13.41 -12.73 -34.48
N GLY A 115 13.59 -12.13 -35.65
CA GLY A 115 12.84 -12.47 -36.85
C GLY A 115 13.41 -11.76 -38.06
N LYS A 116 14.65 -12.16 -38.39
CA LYS A 116 15.32 -12.22 -39.70
C LYS A 116 15.08 -11.08 -40.71
#